data_AF-A0A3D5YH81-F1
#
_entry.id   AF-A0A3D5YH81-F1
#
_cell.length_a   1.000
_cell.length_b   1.000
_cell.length_c   1.000
_cell.angle_alpha   90.00
_cell.angle_beta   90.00
_cell.angle_gamma   90.00
#
_symmetry.space_group_name_H-M   'P 1'
#
loop_
_entity.id
_entity.type
_entity.pdbx_description
1 polymer ?
#
loop_
_entity_poly.entity_id
_entity_poly.type
_entity_poly.pdbx_seq_one_letter_code
_entity_poly.pdbx_strand_id
1 'polypeptide(L)' 'METIKKTFLAMATDLRVIFIKLCDRIHNIQTLQYHPNPSKIQKIAQETMKIYVPIAKRL' A
#
# COMPACT_ATOMS: atom_id res chain seq x y z
N MET A 1 8.69 -12.17 -2.22
CA MET A 1 9.23 -11.28 -3.27
C MET A 1 8.37 -11.30 -4.54
N GLU A 2 7.88 -12.46 -4.97
CA GLU A 2 7.18 -12.61 -6.26
C GLU A 2 5.85 -11.82 -6.38
N THR A 3 5.02 -11.80 -5.31
CA THR A 3 3.75 -11.06 -5.29
C THR A 3 3.93 -9.54 -5.40
N ILE A 4 4.96 -9.01 -4.72
CA ILE A 4 5.28 -7.58 -4.76
C ILE A 4 5.78 -7.21 -6.16
N LYS A 5 6.65 -8.01 -6.77
CA LYS A 5 7.13 -7.79 -8.15
C LYS A 5 6.01 -7.80 -9.19
N LYS A 6 5.11 -8.79 -9.13
CA LYS A 6 3.91 -8.84 -10.01
C LYS A 6 3.01 -7.62 -9.80
N THR A 7 2.84 -7.19 -8.55
CA THR A 7 2.07 -5.98 -8.22
C THR A 7 2.72 -4.71 -8.81
N PHE A 8 4.04 -4.57 -8.70
CA PHE A 8 4.78 -3.44 -9.27
C PHE A 8 4.75 -3.41 -10.80
N LEU A 9 4.84 -4.58 -11.45
CA LEU A 9 4.76 -4.67 -12.91
C LEU A 9 3.38 -4.25 -13.44
N ALA A 10 2.30 -4.67 -12.77
CA ALA A 10 0.94 -4.26 -13.11
C ALA A 10 0.66 -2.77 -12.84
N MET A 11 1.37 -2.17 -11.88
CA MET A 11 1.32 -0.74 -11.61
C MET A 11 2.03 0.08 -12.70
N ALA A 12 3.13 -0.43 -13.28
CA ALA A 12 3.85 0.25 -14.34
C ALA A 12 3.06 0.37 -15.66
N THR A 13 2.04 -0.47 -15.87
CA THR A 13 1.26 -0.52 -17.12
C THR A 13 0.05 0.41 -17.15
N ASP A 14 -0.51 0.81 -15.99
CA ASP A 14 -1.69 1.66 -15.93
C ASP A 14 -1.77 2.46 -14.62
N LEU A 15 -1.74 3.80 -14.73
CA LEU A 15 -1.82 4.72 -13.59
C LEU A 15 -3.11 4.54 -12.77
N ARG A 16 -4.24 4.14 -13.37
CA ARG A 16 -5.51 3.92 -12.67
C ARG A 16 -5.41 2.81 -11.64
N VAL A 17 -4.64 1.76 -11.94
CA VAL A 17 -4.38 0.65 -11.02
C VAL A 17 -3.61 1.14 -9.79
N ILE A 18 -2.69 2.09 -10.00
CA ILE A 18 -1.94 2.71 -8.90
C ILE A 18 -2.87 3.54 -8.01
N PHE A 19 -3.72 4.40 -8.61
CA PHE A 19 -4.66 5.22 -7.85
C PHE A 19 -5.62 4.38 -7.01
N ILE A 20 -6.21 3.31 -7.57
CA ILE A 20 -7.12 2.42 -6.83
C ILE A 20 -6.41 1.80 -5.61
N LYS A 21 -5.17 1.33 -5.77
CA LYS A 21 -4.38 0.75 -4.67
C LYS A 21 -3.99 1.78 -3.61
N LEU A 22 -3.70 3.02 -4.00
CA LEU A 22 -3.42 4.10 -3.06
C LEU A 22 -4.68 4.46 -2.26
N CYS A 23 -5.84 4.56 -2.90
CA CYS A 23 -7.12 4.79 -2.23
C CYS A 23 -7.45 3.69 -1.21
N ASP A 24 -7.31 2.43 -1.61
CA ASP A 24 -7.48 1.28 -0.71
C ASP A 24 -6.51 1.35 0.48
N ARG A 25 -5.24 1.69 0.23
CA ARG A 25 -4.25 1.82 1.31
C ARG A 25 -4.58 2.96 2.27
N ILE A 26 -5.06 4.10 1.78
CA ILE A 26 -5.50 5.22 2.63
C ILE A 26 -6.64 4.76 3.54
N HIS A 27 -7.66 4.10 2.97
CA HIS A 27 -8.77 3.56 3.76
C HIS A 27 -8.30 2.57 4.83
N ASN A 28 -7.41 1.64 4.46
CA ASN A 28 -6.84 0.67 5.40
C ASN A 28 -6.09 1.32 6.57
N ILE A 29 -5.46 2.49 6.37
CA ILE A 29 -4.78 3.21 7.45
C ILE A 29 -5.78 3.93 8.34
N GLN A 30 -6.84 4.53 7.76
CA GLN A 30 -7.90 5.20 8.52
C GLN A 30 -8.62 4.25 9.49
N THR A 31 -8.72 2.97 9.13
CA THR A 31 -9.37 1.94 9.95
C THR A 31 -8.36 1.06 10.72
N LEU A 32 -7.06 1.33 10.62
CA LEU A 32 -6.01 0.45 11.13
C LEU A 32 -6.08 0.20 12.65
N GLN A 33 -6.59 1.18 13.40
CA GLN A 33 -6.79 1.11 14.85
C GLN A 33 -7.74 -0.02 15.29
N TYR A 34 -8.65 -0.46 14.42
CA TYR A 34 -9.60 -1.53 14.72
C TYR A 34 -9.00 -2.93 14.47
N HIS A 35 -7.77 -3.03 13.99
CA HIS A 35 -7.16 -4.31 13.67
C HIS A 35 -6.75 -5.05 14.96
N PRO A 36 -7.20 -6.30 15.20
CA PRO A 36 -7.02 -6.98 16.49
C PRO A 36 -5.58 -7.40 16.79
N ASN A 37 -4.71 -7.47 15.78
CA ASN A 37 -3.31 -7.89 15.92
C ASN A 37 -2.35 -6.68 15.82
N PRO A 38 -1.64 -6.32 16.91
CA PRO A 38 -0.68 -5.21 16.94
C PRO A 38 0.52 -5.38 15.99
N SER A 39 1.01 -6.61 15.80
CA SER A 39 2.12 -6.88 14.88
C SER A 39 1.72 -6.60 13.43
N LYS A 40 0.48 -6.92 13.06
CA LYS A 40 -0.06 -6.58 11.73
C LYS A 40 -0.24 -5.08 11.55
N ILE A 41 -0.70 -4.36 12.58
CA ILE A 41 -0.76 -2.89 12.56
C ILE A 41 0.61 -2.30 12.21
N GLN A 42 1.64 -2.71 12.96
CA GLN A 42 2.98 -2.18 12.77
C GLN A 42 3.53 -2.52 11.37
N LYS A 43 3.27 -3.74 10.88
CA LYS A 43 3.67 -4.15 9.53
C LYS A 43 2.99 -3.31 8.45
N ILE A 44 1.68 -3.08 8.55
CA ILE A 44 0.91 -2.28 7.58
C ILE A 44 1.40 -0.82 7.58
N ALA A 45 1.65 -0.24 8.76
CA ALA A 45 2.20 1.11 8.87
C ALA A 45 3.58 1.21 8.23
N GLN A 46 4.49 0.28 8.53
CA GLN A 46 5.84 0.26 7.94
C GLN A 46 5.81 0.04 6.43
N GLU A 47 4.97 -0.87 5.94
CA GLU A 47 4.78 -1.10 4.50
C GLU A 47 4.28 0.16 3.80
N THR A 48 3.31 0.86 4.40
CA THR A 48 2.81 2.13 3.89
C THR A 48 3.93 3.14 3.72
N MET A 49 4.69 3.39 4.80
CA MET A 49 5.74 4.41 4.79
C MET A 49 6.89 4.05 3.84
N LYS A 50 7.24 2.77 3.73
CA LYS A 50 8.38 2.34 2.91
C LYS A 50 8.04 2.15 1.43
N ILE A 51 6.79 1.85 1.09
CA ILE A 51 6.38 1.46 -0.28
C ILE A 51 5.39 2.47 -0.85
N TYR A 52 4.24 2.67 -0.19
CA TYR A 52 3.13 3.44 -0.76
C TYR A 52 3.39 4.95 -0.76
N VAL A 53 4.01 5.50 0.30
CA VAL A 53 4.35 6.93 0.37
C VAL A 53 5.33 7.35 -0.74
N PRO A 54 6.46 6.66 -0.97
CA PRO A 54 7.35 6.98 -2.08
C PRO A 54 6.71 6.86 -3.46
N ILE A 55 5.79 5.90 -3.66
CA ILE A 55 5.05 5.77 -4.92
C ILE A 55 4.15 6.99 -5.12
N ALA A 56 3.33 7.34 -4.13
CA ALA A 56 2.43 8.49 -4.21
C ALA A 56 3.18 9.80 -4.45
N LYS A 57 4.38 9.98 -3.88
CA LYS A 57 5.21 11.18 -4.08
C LYS A 57 5.80 11.30 -5.51
N ARG A 58 5.87 10.19 -6.26
CA ARG A 58 6.49 10.14 -7.60
C ARG A 58 5.47 10.21 -8.74
N LEU A 59 4.18 10.24 -8.41
CA LEU A 59 3.08 10.47 -9.34
C LEU A 59 2.75 11.97 -9.38
#